data_AF-N9TS73-F1
#
_entry.id   AF-N9TS73-F1
#
_cell.length_a   1.000
_cell.length_b   1.000
_cell.length_c   1.000
_cell.angle_alpha   90.00
_cell.angle_beta   90.00
_cell.angle_gamma   90.00
#
_symmetry.space_group_name_H-M   'P 1'
#
loop_
_entity.id
_entity.type
_entity.pdbx_description
1 polymer ?
#
loop_
_entity_poly.entity_id
_entity_poly.type
_entity_poly.pdbx_seq_one_letter_code
_entity_poly.pdbx_strand_id
1 'polypeptide(L)'
;MHIWIERLSNKWKAVIMSISAVVFIVALCLLISAIANDGVNKFAKVFYIQETIQIKDDRWKDFLAYAQEEKLDPKHINKLREIFGENLTIEHEYLNSLGFSFFNFSMVLLMFICYNSISASVFMTIKLVENNVDRLRRESLIDQSSYHTIIKLLNEQREKNIKQKNSTINMELLEQQIENEEQLASEVIDDE
;
A
#
# COMPACT_ATOMS: atom_id res chain seq x y z
N MET A 1 -15.32 5.08 17.60
CA MET A 1 -14.26 6.08 17.35
C MET A 1 -14.71 7.52 17.64
N HIS A 2 -15.88 7.95 17.14
CA HIS A 2 -16.34 9.36 17.21
C HIS A 2 -16.54 9.93 18.63
N ILE A 3 -17.08 9.18 19.58
CA ILE A 3 -17.35 9.65 20.97
C ILE A 3 -16.06 9.99 21.74
N TRP A 4 -14.97 9.28 21.48
CA TRP A 4 -13.69 9.51 22.15
C TRP A 4 -12.98 10.75 21.61
N ILE A 5 -13.08 10.99 20.30
CA ILE A 5 -12.52 12.19 19.66
C ILE A 5 -13.24 13.45 20.15
N GLU A 6 -14.55 13.40 20.40
CA GLU A 6 -15.31 14.55 20.93
C GLU A 6 -14.75 15.06 22.26
N ARG A 7 -14.37 14.16 23.16
CA ARG A 7 -13.88 14.50 24.51
C ARG A 7 -12.45 15.04 24.55
N LEU A 8 -11.71 14.94 23.46
CA LEU A 8 -10.33 15.42 23.39
C LEU A 8 -10.27 16.94 23.19
N SER A 9 -9.36 17.58 23.90
CA SER A 9 -9.05 19.00 23.68
C SER A 9 -8.53 19.24 22.25
N ASN A 10 -8.68 20.46 21.73
CA ASN A 10 -8.18 20.82 20.39
C ASN A 10 -6.66 20.61 20.24
N LYS A 11 -5.88 20.75 21.32
CA LYS A 11 -4.43 20.46 21.32
C LYS A 11 -4.16 18.98 20.99
N TRP A 12 -4.85 18.08 21.67
CA TRP A 12 -4.70 16.63 21.46
C TRP A 12 -5.22 16.18 20.08
N LYS A 13 -6.31 16.80 19.58
CA LYS A 13 -6.79 16.57 18.22
C LYS A 13 -5.75 16.98 17.17
N ALA A 14 -5.09 18.13 17.36
CA ALA A 14 -4.01 18.58 16.49
C ALA A 14 -2.83 17.60 16.50
N VAL A 15 -2.40 17.13 17.67
CA VAL A 15 -1.33 16.12 17.80
C VAL A 15 -1.68 14.83 17.06
N ILE A 16 -2.90 14.31 17.23
CA ILE A 16 -3.34 13.08 16.54
C ILE A 16 -3.36 13.28 15.02
N MET A 17 -3.82 14.44 14.53
CA MET A 17 -3.80 14.74 13.10
C MET A 17 -2.38 14.82 12.56
N SER A 18 -1.46 15.47 13.26
CA SER A 18 -0.05 15.55 12.86
C SER A 18 0.60 14.17 12.82
N ILE A 19 0.40 13.34 13.85
CA ILE A 19 0.94 11.97 13.89
C ILE A 19 0.35 11.15 12.74
N SER A 20 -0.97 11.20 12.54
CA SER A 20 -1.64 10.45 11.46
C SER A 20 -1.14 10.87 10.08
N ALA A 21 -0.88 12.16 9.86
CA ALA A 21 -0.33 12.66 8.60
C ALA A 21 1.10 12.17 8.37
N VAL A 22 1.97 12.23 9.39
CA VAL A 22 3.35 11.72 9.29
C VAL A 22 3.34 10.22 9.03
N VAL A 23 2.53 9.46 9.78
CA VAL A 23 2.39 8.01 9.61
C VAL A 23 1.87 7.65 8.22
N PHE A 24 0.90 8.42 7.69
CA PHE A 24 0.40 8.24 6.33
C PHE A 24 1.49 8.44 5.27
N ILE A 25 2.27 9.52 5.38
CA ILE A 25 3.37 9.81 4.45
C ILE A 25 4.43 8.72 4.52
N VAL A 26 4.82 8.31 5.72
CA VAL A 26 5.81 7.24 5.91
C VAL A 26 5.32 5.92 5.29
N ALA A 27 4.05 5.55 5.54
CA ALA A 27 3.47 4.34 4.95
C ALA A 27 3.43 4.41 3.42
N LEU A 28 3.08 5.57 2.84
CA LEU A 28 3.12 5.78 1.39
C LEU A 28 4.54 5.64 0.83
N CYS A 29 5.54 6.27 1.47
CA CYS A 29 6.94 6.16 1.04
C CYS A 29 7.44 4.72 1.10
N LEU A 30 7.09 3.98 2.15
CA LEU A 30 7.45 2.57 2.32
C LEU A 30 6.75 1.68 1.29
N LEU A 31 5.47 1.94 0.98
CA LEU A 31 4.73 1.25 -0.08
C LEU A 31 5.38 1.46 -1.45
N ILE A 32 5.67 2.71 -1.81
CA ILE A 32 6.36 3.04 -3.07
C ILE A 32 7.73 2.38 -3.11
N SER A 33 8.47 2.40 -2.00
CA SER A 33 9.79 1.76 -1.89
C SER A 33 9.71 0.23 -1.97
N ALA A 34 8.60 -0.39 -1.58
CA ALA A 34 8.42 -1.83 -1.74
C ALA A 34 8.13 -2.20 -3.20
N ILE A 35 7.36 -1.37 -3.91
CA ILE A 35 6.91 -1.63 -5.29
C ILE A 35 8.00 -1.25 -6.32
N ALA A 36 8.77 -0.19 -6.09
CA ALA A 36 9.84 0.26 -6.97
C ALA A 36 11.06 -0.67 -6.89
N ASN A 37 10.97 -1.82 -7.57
CA ASN A 37 12.02 -2.81 -7.65
C ASN A 37 12.92 -2.57 -8.88
N ASP A 38 13.72 -1.50 -8.84
CA ASP A 38 14.66 -1.17 -9.92
C ASP A 38 16.02 -1.91 -9.78
N GLY A 39 16.09 -2.99 -8.98
CA GLY A 39 17.32 -3.76 -8.70
C GLY A 39 18.36 -3.06 -7.81
N VAL A 40 18.33 -1.72 -7.71
CA VAL A 40 19.17 -0.90 -6.82
C VAL A 40 18.56 -0.78 -5.42
N ASN A 41 17.23 -0.84 -5.32
CA ASN A 41 16.51 -0.62 -4.08
C ASN A 41 16.68 -1.78 -3.09
N LYS A 42 17.49 -1.56 -2.06
CA LYS A 42 17.77 -2.56 -1.02
C LYS A 42 16.55 -2.88 -0.15
N PHE A 43 15.55 -1.99 -0.07
CA PHE A 43 14.34 -2.24 0.70
C PHE A 43 13.45 -3.28 0.04
N ALA A 44 13.29 -3.22 -1.28
CA ALA A 44 12.54 -4.24 -2.04
C ALA A 44 13.14 -5.66 -1.86
N LYS A 45 14.47 -5.75 -1.69
CA LYS A 45 15.19 -7.01 -1.43
C LYS A 45 14.81 -7.70 -0.12
N VAL A 46 14.23 -6.99 0.86
CA VAL A 46 13.74 -7.58 2.12
C VAL A 46 12.63 -8.60 1.87
N PHE A 47 11.92 -8.48 0.75
CA PHE A 47 10.86 -9.42 0.37
C PHE A 47 11.36 -10.60 -0.46
N TYR A 48 12.67 -10.73 -0.70
CA TYR A 48 13.24 -11.84 -1.45
C TYR A 48 13.88 -12.85 -0.50
N ILE A 49 13.61 -14.13 -0.75
CA ILE A 49 14.28 -15.26 -0.10
C ILE A 49 15.37 -15.72 -1.04
N GLN A 50 16.60 -15.78 -0.52
CA GLN A 50 17.73 -16.40 -1.20
C GLN A 50 17.77 -17.87 -0.82
N GLU A 51 17.59 -18.74 -1.81
CA GLU A 51 17.76 -20.17 -1.65
C GLU A 51 18.95 -20.63 -2.49
N THR A 52 19.90 -21.29 -1.83
CA THR A 52 21.07 -21.87 -2.49
C THR A 52 20.74 -23.31 -2.86
N ILE A 53 20.54 -23.57 -4.16
CA ILE A 53 20.21 -24.90 -4.65
C ILE A 53 21.50 -25.54 -5.18
N GLN A 54 21.78 -26.77 -4.75
CA GLN A 54 22.83 -27.59 -5.34
C GLN A 54 22.28 -28.33 -6.55
N ILE A 55 22.77 -27.99 -7.73
CA ILE A 55 22.39 -28.62 -8.99
C ILE A 55 23.59 -29.42 -9.49
N LYS A 56 23.37 -30.64 -9.97
CA LYS A 56 24.43 -31.43 -10.59
C LYS A 56 24.98 -30.71 -11.82
N ASP A 57 26.31 -30.61 -11.93
CA ASP A 57 26.91 -30.03 -13.13
C ASP A 57 26.85 -31.05 -14.28
N ASP A 58 25.91 -30.86 -15.21
CA ASP A 58 25.77 -31.73 -16.38
C ASP A 58 27.00 -31.68 -17.29
N ARG A 59 27.83 -30.62 -17.23
CA ARG A 59 29.12 -30.55 -17.95
C ARG A 59 30.11 -31.60 -17.46
N TRP A 60 29.87 -32.17 -16.28
CA TRP A 60 30.66 -33.28 -15.75
C TRP A 60 30.45 -34.58 -16.52
N LYS A 61 29.27 -34.79 -17.10
CA LYS A 61 29.04 -35.91 -18.04
C LYS A 61 29.87 -35.75 -19.30
N ASP A 62 29.85 -34.55 -19.89
CA ASP A 62 30.60 -34.27 -21.12
C ASP A 62 32.11 -34.36 -20.89
N PHE A 63 32.59 -33.87 -19.74
CA PHE A 63 33.99 -34.02 -19.33
C PHE A 63 34.38 -35.50 -19.13
N LEU A 64 33.52 -36.31 -18.53
CA LEU A 64 33.79 -37.75 -18.36
C LEU A 64 33.83 -38.49 -19.70
N ALA A 65 32.97 -38.13 -20.66
CA ALA A 65 32.99 -38.69 -22.01
C ALA A 65 34.30 -38.30 -22.74
N TYR A 66 34.69 -37.03 -22.71
CA TYR A 66 35.96 -36.55 -23.25
C TYR A 66 37.16 -37.25 -22.60
N ALA A 67 37.16 -37.41 -21.27
CA ALA A 67 38.25 -38.05 -20.55
C ALA A 67 38.39 -39.54 -20.86
N GLN A 68 37.28 -40.22 -21.20
CA GLN A 68 37.29 -41.60 -21.69
C GLN A 68 37.85 -41.70 -23.11
N GLU A 69 37.50 -40.76 -24.00
CA GLU A 69 38.04 -40.69 -25.37
C GLU A 69 39.55 -40.42 -25.39
N GLU A 70 40.02 -39.49 -24.55
CA GLU A 70 41.43 -39.11 -24.44
C GLU A 70 42.27 -40.03 -23.53
N LYS A 71 41.66 -41.08 -22.96
CA LYS A 71 42.32 -42.05 -22.05
C LYS A 71 43.07 -41.39 -20.88
N LEU A 72 42.45 -40.38 -20.27
CA LEU A 72 43.00 -39.73 -19.07
C LEU A 72 43.04 -40.72 -17.89
N ASP A 73 44.16 -40.71 -17.15
CA ASP A 73 44.36 -41.60 -16.00
C ASP A 73 43.34 -41.28 -14.88
N PRO A 74 42.61 -42.28 -14.34
CA PRO A 74 41.58 -42.11 -13.31
C PRO A 74 42.00 -41.28 -12.10
N LYS A 75 43.29 -41.26 -11.76
CA LYS A 75 43.83 -40.42 -10.67
C LYS A 75 43.60 -38.92 -10.90
N HIS A 76 43.72 -38.46 -12.15
CA HIS A 76 43.56 -37.04 -12.49
C HIS A 76 42.07 -36.64 -12.53
N ILE A 77 41.20 -37.56 -12.97
CA ILE A 77 39.75 -37.37 -12.98
C ILE A 77 39.22 -37.23 -11.54
N ASN A 78 39.69 -38.07 -10.62
CA ASN A 78 39.32 -37.99 -9.21
C ASN A 78 39.84 -36.71 -8.54
N LYS A 79 41.05 -36.24 -8.92
CA LYS A 79 41.60 -34.99 -8.41
C LYS A 79 40.81 -33.78 -8.88
N LEU A 80 40.39 -33.76 -10.14
CA LEU A 80 39.53 -32.71 -10.70
C LEU A 80 38.13 -32.73 -10.06
N ARG A 81 37.57 -33.92 -9.82
CA ARG A 81 36.31 -34.08 -9.07
C ARG A 81 36.40 -33.51 -7.65
N GLU A 82 37.52 -33.74 -6.98
CA GLU A 82 37.81 -33.23 -5.64
C GLU A 82 37.94 -31.69 -5.62
N ILE A 83 38.50 -31.09 -6.68
CA ILE A 83 38.73 -29.64 -6.78
C ILE A 83 37.46 -28.87 -7.15
N PHE A 84 36.68 -29.36 -8.12
CA PHE A 84 35.54 -28.62 -8.66
C PHE A 84 34.18 -29.03 -8.07
N GLY A 85 34.10 -30.20 -7.42
CA GLY A 85 32.84 -30.76 -6.92
C GLY A 85 31.91 -31.27 -8.02
N GLU A 86 31.00 -32.20 -7.70
CA GLU A 86 30.01 -32.72 -8.66
C GLU A 86 28.78 -31.79 -8.81
N ASN A 87 28.62 -30.81 -7.92
CA ASN A 87 27.46 -29.94 -7.85
C ASN A 87 27.88 -28.47 -7.97
N LEU A 88 27.14 -27.73 -8.79
CA LEU A 88 27.15 -26.27 -8.80
C LEU A 88 26.18 -25.76 -7.74
N THR A 89 26.56 -24.69 -7.06
CA THR A 89 25.65 -23.91 -6.22
C THR A 89 25.12 -22.75 -7.04
N ILE A 90 23.81 -22.75 -7.30
CA ILE A 90 23.13 -21.62 -7.95
C ILE A 90 22.30 -20.90 -6.89
N GLU A 91 22.50 -19.59 -6.76
CA GLU A 91 21.67 -18.74 -5.93
C GLU A 91 20.42 -18.35 -6.70
N HIS A 92 19.27 -18.80 -6.23
CA HIS A 92 17.98 -18.37 -6.75
C HIS A 92 17.34 -17.37 -5.77
N GLU A 93 16.92 -16.23 -6.30
CA GLU A 93 16.12 -15.24 -5.58
C GLU A 93 14.65 -15.47 -5.90
N TYR A 94 13.85 -15.84 -4.89
CA TYR A 94 12.41 -15.95 -5.01
C TYR A 94 11.73 -14.84 -4.21
N LEU A 95 10.77 -14.16 -4.84
CA LEU A 95 9.94 -13.20 -4.14
C LEU A 95 9.06 -13.95 -3.12
N ASN A 96 9.15 -13.60 -1.84
CA ASN A 96 8.20 -14.00 -0.83
C ASN A 96 6.87 -13.26 -1.06
N SER A 97 6.08 -13.78 -2.00
CA SER A 97 4.82 -13.20 -2.45
C SER A 97 3.84 -12.97 -1.30
N LEU A 98 3.83 -13.86 -0.31
CA LEU A 98 2.95 -13.77 0.86
C LEU A 98 3.39 -12.64 1.79
N GLY A 99 4.69 -12.53 2.08
CA GLY A 99 5.24 -11.42 2.87
C GLY A 99 5.07 -10.06 2.19
N PHE A 100 5.30 -9.99 0.88
CA PHE A 100 5.12 -8.78 0.09
C PHE A 100 3.64 -8.34 0.04
N SER A 101 2.72 -9.28 -0.20
CA SER A 101 1.28 -8.99 -0.24
C SER A 101 0.75 -8.54 1.12
N PHE A 102 1.17 -9.22 2.20
CA PHE A 102 0.80 -8.85 3.56
C PHE A 102 1.30 -7.44 3.93
N PHE A 103 2.53 -7.10 3.56
CA PHE A 103 3.09 -5.77 3.75
C PHE A 103 2.29 -4.70 3.02
N ASN A 104 2.02 -4.89 1.72
CA ASN A 104 1.25 -3.93 0.93
C ASN A 104 -0.15 -3.72 1.49
N PHE A 105 -0.84 -4.81 1.82
CA PHE A 105 -2.16 -4.75 2.45
C PHE A 105 -2.13 -3.98 3.77
N SER A 106 -1.13 -4.25 4.62
CA SER A 106 -0.96 -3.57 5.91
C SER A 106 -0.71 -2.07 5.75
N MET A 107 0.11 -1.67 4.78
CA MET A 107 0.40 -0.25 4.50
C MET A 107 -0.85 0.48 4.00
N VAL A 108 -1.61 -0.12 3.08
CA VAL A 108 -2.87 0.45 2.58
C VAL A 108 -3.90 0.58 3.70
N LEU A 109 -4.07 -0.45 4.54
CA LEU A 109 -4.98 -0.43 5.68
C LEU A 109 -4.60 0.68 6.68
N LEU A 110 -3.31 0.82 6.97
CA LEU A 110 -2.80 1.85 7.87
C LEU A 110 -3.02 3.26 7.31
N MET A 111 -2.81 3.47 6.01
CA MET A 111 -3.16 4.71 5.33
C MET A 111 -4.66 5.02 5.42
N PHE A 112 -5.52 4.01 5.23
CA PHE A 112 -6.97 4.16 5.35
C PHE A 112 -7.41 4.54 6.77
N ILE A 113 -6.81 3.94 7.80
CA ILE A 113 -7.07 4.30 9.21
C ILE A 113 -6.64 5.74 9.50
N CYS A 114 -5.48 6.16 8.99
CA CYS A 114 -4.99 7.54 9.14
C CYS A 114 -5.94 8.54 8.46
N TYR A 115 -6.36 8.24 7.22
CA TYR A 115 -7.32 9.07 6.49
C TYR A 115 -8.65 9.23 7.23
N ASN A 116 -9.25 8.12 7.69
CA ASN A 116 -10.49 8.15 8.46
C ASN A 116 -10.35 8.95 9.77
N SER A 117 -9.21 8.82 10.46
CA SER A 117 -8.94 9.55 11.70
C SER A 117 -8.85 11.06 11.47
N ILE A 118 -8.17 11.48 10.40
CA ILE A 118 -8.07 12.90 10.00
C ILE A 118 -9.45 13.43 9.59
N SER A 119 -10.14 12.74 8.68
CA SER A 119 -11.46 13.15 8.19
C SER A 119 -12.48 13.28 9.32
N ALA A 120 -12.54 12.29 10.23
CA ALA A 120 -13.41 12.34 11.40
C ALA A 120 -13.07 13.52 12.31
N SER A 121 -11.78 13.78 12.58
CA SER A 121 -11.36 14.89 13.45
C SER A 121 -11.73 16.25 12.86
N VAL A 122 -11.57 16.43 11.55
CA VAL A 122 -11.97 17.65 10.85
C VAL A 122 -13.49 17.83 10.91
N PHE A 123 -14.26 16.78 10.59
CA PHE A 123 -15.73 16.83 10.63
C PHE A 123 -16.26 17.22 12.02
N MET A 124 -15.75 16.61 13.09
CA MET A 124 -16.18 16.93 14.46
C MET A 124 -15.79 18.34 14.88
N THR A 125 -14.64 18.83 14.41
CA THR A 125 -14.19 20.20 14.69
C THR A 125 -15.11 21.22 14.00
N ILE A 126 -15.48 21.01 12.74
CA ILE A 126 -16.42 21.88 12.02
C ILE A 126 -17.76 21.95 12.76
N LYS A 127 -18.34 20.80 13.12
CA LYS A 127 -19.63 20.73 13.83
C LYS A 127 -19.58 21.42 15.20
N LEU A 128 -18.47 21.31 15.92
CA LEU A 128 -18.28 21.98 17.20
C LEU A 128 -18.19 23.51 17.03
N VAL A 129 -17.49 23.99 15.98
CA VAL A 129 -17.41 25.41 15.68
C VAL A 129 -18.77 25.96 15.24
N GLU A 130 -19.51 25.26 14.38
CA GLU A 130 -20.89 25.61 14.00
C GLU A 130 -21.76 25.83 15.25
N ASN A 131 -21.79 24.85 16.17
CA ASN A 131 -22.56 24.94 17.42
C ASN A 131 -22.16 26.13 18.31
N ASN A 132 -20.86 26.42 18.41
CA ASN A 132 -20.37 27.53 19.22
C ASN A 132 -20.71 28.88 18.60
N VAL A 133 -20.60 29.01 17.28
CA VAL A 133 -20.94 30.23 16.54
C VAL A 133 -22.44 30.51 16.62
N ASP A 134 -23.28 29.48 16.51
CA ASP A 134 -24.72 29.59 16.74
C ASP A 134 -25.06 30.02 18.17
N ARG A 135 -24.31 29.54 19.17
CA ARG A 135 -24.48 30.00 20.56
C ARG A 135 -24.09 31.47 20.72
N LEU A 136 -22.93 31.88 20.21
CA LEU A 136 -22.47 33.27 20.28
C LEU A 136 -23.45 34.24 19.60
N ARG A 137 -24.06 33.82 18.47
CA ARG A 137 -25.11 34.60 17.80
C ARG A 137 -26.34 34.75 18.70
N ARG A 138 -26.83 33.66 19.30
CA ARG A 138 -28.02 33.68 20.19
C ARG A 138 -27.78 34.54 21.43
N GLU A 139 -26.56 34.53 21.95
CA GLU A 139 -26.12 35.36 23.07
C GLU A 139 -25.80 36.81 22.66
N SER A 140 -25.98 37.18 21.39
CA SER A 140 -25.67 38.51 20.84
C SER A 140 -24.22 38.96 21.05
N LEU A 141 -23.30 38.00 21.17
CA LEU A 141 -21.86 38.24 21.37
C LEU A 141 -21.10 38.45 20.05
N ILE A 142 -21.74 38.13 18.92
CA ILE A 142 -21.24 38.38 17.57
C ILE A 142 -22.35 39.03 16.73
N ASP A 143 -21.98 39.91 15.82
CA ASP A 143 -22.89 40.54 14.89
C ASP A 143 -23.28 39.59 13.73
N GLN A 144 -24.38 39.92 13.06
CA GLN A 144 -24.93 39.07 11.99
C GLN A 144 -23.99 38.94 10.78
N SER A 145 -23.14 39.95 10.51
CA SER A 145 -22.18 39.90 9.41
C SER A 145 -21.04 38.91 9.69
N SER A 146 -20.50 38.92 10.92
CA SER A 146 -19.48 37.96 11.35
C SER A 146 -20.02 36.53 11.37
N TYR A 147 -21.26 36.36 11.84
CA TYR A 147 -21.95 35.06 11.82
C TYR A 147 -22.04 34.49 10.39
N HIS A 148 -22.54 35.28 9.43
CA HIS A 148 -22.67 34.81 8.04
C HIS A 148 -21.33 34.48 7.40
N THR A 149 -20.30 35.27 7.66
CA THR A 149 -18.95 35.01 7.16
C THR A 149 -18.41 33.67 7.68
N ILE A 150 -18.54 33.42 8.98
CA ILE A 150 -18.03 32.19 9.62
C ILE A 150 -18.81 30.96 9.15
N ILE A 151 -20.14 31.03 9.09
CA ILE A 151 -20.98 29.91 8.61
C ILE A 151 -20.71 29.59 7.14
N LYS A 152 -20.51 30.61 6.29
CA LYS A 152 -20.15 30.39 4.89
C LYS A 152 -18.85 29.61 4.75
N LEU A 153 -17.80 29.99 5.49
CA LEU A 153 -16.51 29.28 5.49
C LEU A 153 -16.64 27.84 6.01
N LEU A 154 -17.46 27.62 7.04
CA LEU A 154 -17.72 26.27 7.58
C LEU A 154 -18.46 25.39 6.58
N ASN A 155 -19.46 25.95 5.87
CA ASN A 155 -20.21 25.23 4.84
C ASN A 155 -19.32 24.85 3.65
N GLU A 156 -18.47 25.76 3.16
CA GLU A 156 -17.51 25.46 2.10
C GLU A 156 -16.55 24.31 2.51
N GLN A 157 -16.11 24.30 3.77
CA GLN A 157 -15.24 23.23 4.27
C GLN A 157 -16.00 21.92 4.51
N ARG A 158 -17.28 21.98 4.87
CA ARG A 158 -18.15 20.82 5.02
C ARG A 158 -18.46 20.17 3.67
N GLU A 159 -18.77 20.96 2.65
CA GLU A 159 -18.95 20.45 1.28
C GLU A 159 -17.69 19.77 0.75
N LYS A 160 -16.52 20.36 0.99
CA LYS A 160 -15.24 19.72 0.65
C LYS A 160 -15.05 18.39 1.37
N ASN A 161 -15.38 18.29 2.65
CA ASN A 161 -15.34 17.03 3.40
C ASN A 161 -16.36 15.99 2.91
N ILE A 162 -17.58 16.41 2.53
CA ILE A 162 -18.60 15.52 1.97
C ILE A 162 -18.11 14.97 0.62
N LYS A 163 -17.55 15.82 -0.24
CA LYS A 163 -16.94 15.41 -1.51
C LYS A 163 -15.79 14.43 -1.27
N GLN A 164 -14.91 14.69 -0.29
CA GLN A 164 -13.81 13.79 0.08
C GLN A 164 -14.27 12.45 0.68
N LYS A 165 -15.36 12.45 1.45
CA LYS A 165 -15.97 11.23 2.00
C LYS A 165 -16.64 10.39 0.90
N ASN A 166 -17.29 11.06 -0.05
CA ASN A 166 -18.01 10.41 -1.14
C ASN A 166 -17.11 10.05 -2.33
N SER A 167 -15.91 10.62 -2.46
CA SER A 167 -14.94 10.30 -3.51
C SER A 167 -14.28 8.93 -3.36
N THR A 168 -14.86 8.01 -2.58
CA THR A 168 -14.39 6.62 -2.55
C THR A 168 -15.03 5.79 -3.67
N ILE A 169 -16.23 6.15 -4.16
CA ILE A 169 -16.85 5.57 -5.36
C ILE A 169 -17.76 6.65 -5.98
N ASN A 170 -17.49 7.03 -7.23
CA ASN A 170 -18.46 7.81 -7.99
C ASN A 170 -19.59 6.86 -8.40
N MET A 171 -20.70 6.86 -7.64
CA MET A 171 -21.83 5.95 -7.85
C MET A 171 -22.38 6.01 -9.27
N GLU A 172 -22.36 7.19 -9.90
CA GLU A 172 -22.81 7.38 -11.28
C GLU A 172 -21.90 6.64 -12.27
N LEU A 173 -20.60 6.62 -11.99
CA LEU A 173 -19.58 5.93 -12.79
C LEU A 173 -19.60 4.42 -12.53
N LEU A 174 -19.94 4.01 -11.31
CA LEU A 174 -20.13 2.60 -10.93
C LEU A 174 -21.40 2.03 -11.57
N GLU A 175 -22.50 2.76 -11.54
CA GLU A 175 -23.76 2.38 -12.18
C GLU A 175 -23.59 2.26 -13.70
N GLN A 176 -22.89 3.21 -14.34
CA GLN A 176 -22.54 3.10 -15.76
C GLN A 176 -21.65 1.90 -16.08
N GLN A 177 -20.72 1.52 -15.20
CA GLN A 177 -19.89 0.33 -15.40
C GLN A 177 -20.69 -0.95 -15.24
N ILE A 178 -21.58 -1.02 -14.26
CA ILE A 178 -22.48 -2.17 -14.03
C ILE A 178 -23.42 -2.35 -15.23
N GLU A 179 -24.02 -1.26 -15.72
CA GLU A 179 -24.95 -1.31 -16.85
C GLU A 179 -24.25 -1.73 -18.16
N ASN A 180 -23.00 -1.29 -18.37
CA ASN A 180 -22.18 -1.74 -19.51
C ASN A 180 -21.77 -3.22 -19.40
N GLU A 181 -21.44 -3.71 -18.20
CA GLU A 181 -21.09 -5.12 -17.98
C GLU A 181 -22.31 -6.05 -18.14
N GLU A 182 -23.50 -5.62 -17.70
CA GLU A 182 -24.76 -6.36 -17.92
C GLU A 182 -25.13 -6.46 -19.40
N GLN A 183 -24.93 -5.39 -20.18
CA GLN A 183 -25.15 -5.40 -21.64
C GLN A 183 -24.19 -6.34 -22.36
N LEU A 184 -22.90 -6.30 -22.02
CA LEU A 184 -21.88 -7.21 -22.55
C LEU A 184 -22.18 -8.68 -22.20
N ALA A 185 -22.70 -8.95 -21.00
CA ALA A 185 -23.10 -10.29 -20.60
C ALA A 185 -24.35 -10.80 -21.34
N SER A 186 -25.28 -9.92 -21.69
CA SER A 186 -26.46 -10.28 -22.50
C SER A 186 -26.11 -10.52 -23.98
N GLU A 187 -25.20 -9.75 -24.57
CA GLU A 187 -24.78 -9.95 -25.97
C GLU A 187 -24.02 -11.27 -26.19
N VAL A 188 -23.30 -11.77 -25.18
CA VAL A 188 -22.57 -13.05 -25.26
C VAL A 188 -23.50 -14.27 -25.17
N ILE A 189 -24.74 -14.12 -24.68
CA ILE A 189 -25.72 -15.21 -24.56
C ILE A 189 -26.56 -15.37 -25.85
N ASP A 190 -26.67 -14.31 -26.65
CA ASP A 190 -27.45 -14.32 -27.90
C ASP A 190 -26.65 -14.79 -29.14
N ASP A 191 -25.35 -15.08 -28.99
CA ASP A 191 -24.43 -15.53 -30.06
C ASP A 191 -24.08 -17.05 -30.01
N GLU A 192 -24.77 -17.86 -29.18
CA GLU A 192 -24.73 -19.35 -29.21
C GLU A 192 -25.97 -19.97 -29.90
#